data_AF-A0A1T3NIJ2-F1
#
_entry.id   AF-A0A1T3NIJ2-F1
#
_cell.length_a   1.000
_cell.length_b   1.000
_cell.length_c   1.000
_cell.angle_alpha   90.00
_cell.angle_beta   90.00
_cell.angle_gamma   90.00
#
_symmetry.space_group_name_H-M   'P 1'
#
loop_
_entity.id
_entity.type
_entity.pdbx_description
1 polymer ?
#
loop_
_entity_poly.entity_id
_entity_poly.type
_entity_poly.pdbx_seq_one_letter_code
_entity_poly.pdbx_strand_id
1 'polypeptide(L)'
;MVDIPLVSGNALRGVLRRTGEEMMREVLRYEGELAPSVAHALFGGGVLSRRTGEPLSGERLHVLRTLVPQLGVFGGSIAGRVMDGILDVGKLIPVCLETHEDLDLPDGLHKPPLLSADDLIQVEAYSRNDESAGPTYAHLTRATAPAEASTLMRYSAESFMVGTTFSMMLNLRGATPCESAFFRELVDVYVADARVGGRRGQGHGRLSLHIAPTVTAGTPTRFDWRGFLTEHRDEAVNLLKQLA
;
A
#
# COMPACT_ATOMS: atom_id res chain seq x y z
N MET A 1 13.80 -2.65 29.08
CA MET A 1 13.49 -2.22 27.70
C MET A 1 12.65 -3.34 27.12
N VAL A 2 11.40 -3.06 26.78
CA VAL A 2 10.44 -4.03 26.25
C VAL A 2 10.38 -3.83 24.74
N ASP A 3 10.45 -4.92 23.97
CA ASP A 3 10.35 -4.87 22.52
C ASP A 3 8.88 -4.90 22.11
N ILE A 4 8.43 -3.86 21.41
CA ILE A 4 7.02 -3.75 20.99
C ILE A 4 6.94 -4.06 19.49
N PRO A 5 6.34 -5.20 19.10
CA PRO A 5 6.12 -5.51 17.69
C PRO A 5 5.17 -4.48 17.07
N LEU A 6 5.41 -4.12 15.82
CA LEU A 6 4.58 -3.15 15.10
C LEU A 6 4.54 -3.46 13.61
N VAL A 7 3.51 -2.99 12.92
CA VAL A 7 3.46 -3.07 11.45
C VAL A 7 3.98 -1.77 10.86
N SER A 8 4.96 -1.88 9.97
CA SER A 8 5.55 -0.73 9.29
C SER A 8 4.50 0.03 8.48
N GLY A 9 4.50 1.36 8.61
CA GLY A 9 3.67 2.24 7.78
C GLY A 9 3.95 2.08 6.28
N ASN A 10 5.15 1.63 5.90
CA ASN A 10 5.46 1.34 4.49
C ASN A 10 4.63 0.18 3.92
N ALA A 11 4.26 -0.80 4.75
CA ALA A 11 3.39 -1.90 4.32
C ALA A 11 2.01 -1.37 3.92
N LEU A 12 1.43 -0.51 4.77
CA LEU A 12 0.16 0.16 4.48
C LEU A 12 0.28 1.12 3.29
N ARG A 13 1.33 1.95 3.25
CA ARG A 13 1.62 2.86 2.12
C ARG A 13 1.66 2.11 0.80
N GLY A 14 2.29 0.94 0.76
CA GLY A 14 2.37 0.12 -0.45
C GLY A 14 1.01 -0.38 -0.91
N VAL A 15 0.12 -0.78 0.01
CA VAL A 15 -1.25 -1.21 -0.33
C VAL A 15 -2.08 -0.04 -0.85
N LEU A 16 -2.03 1.10 -0.16
CA LEU A 16 -2.70 2.33 -0.59
C LEU A 16 -2.20 2.79 -1.96
N ARG A 17 -0.89 2.74 -2.20
CA ARG A 17 -0.29 3.09 -3.49
C ARG A 17 -0.85 2.21 -4.61
N ARG A 18 -0.88 0.88 -4.44
CA ARG A 18 -1.42 -0.02 -5.48
C ARG A 18 -2.90 0.21 -5.74
N THR A 19 -3.68 0.40 -4.68
CA THR A 19 -5.11 0.70 -4.80
C THR A 19 -5.33 2.02 -5.56
N GLY A 20 -4.53 3.06 -5.26
CA GLY A 20 -4.59 4.33 -5.96
C GLY A 20 -4.15 4.25 -7.43
N GLU A 21 -3.14 3.43 -7.72
CA GLU A 21 -2.74 3.13 -9.11
C GLU A 21 -3.86 2.43 -9.88
N GLU A 22 -4.51 1.44 -9.27
CA GLU A 22 -5.66 0.73 -9.86
C GLU A 22 -6.80 1.71 -10.19
N MET A 23 -7.18 2.57 -9.23
CA MET A 23 -8.21 3.58 -9.43
C MET A 23 -7.87 4.56 -10.56
N MET A 24 -6.62 5.03 -10.63
CA MET A 24 -6.16 5.94 -11.67
C MET A 24 -6.12 5.26 -13.03
N ARG A 25 -5.66 4.00 -13.08
CA ARG A 25 -5.60 3.18 -14.28
C ARG A 25 -6.98 2.95 -14.88
N GLU A 26 -8.01 2.72 -14.07
CA GLU A 26 -9.40 2.59 -14.55
C GLU A 26 -9.89 3.83 -15.30
N VAL A 27 -9.43 5.02 -14.90
CA VAL A 27 -9.80 6.30 -15.52
C VAL A 27 -8.95 6.57 -16.76
N LEU A 28 -7.63 6.51 -16.63
CA LEU A 28 -6.70 6.90 -17.70
C LEU A 28 -6.54 5.82 -18.78
N ARG A 29 -6.80 4.55 -18.44
CA ARG A 29 -6.71 3.40 -19.34
C ARG A 29 -5.40 3.35 -20.13
N TYR A 30 -4.27 3.42 -19.43
CA TYR A 30 -2.93 3.46 -20.02
C TYR A 30 -2.29 2.07 -20.19
N GLU A 31 -3.07 0.99 -20.08
CA GLU A 31 -2.57 -0.38 -20.21
C GLU A 31 -1.82 -0.59 -21.54
N GLY A 32 -0.59 -1.08 -21.45
CA GLY A 32 0.28 -1.29 -22.62
C GLY A 32 0.92 -0.02 -23.17
N GLU A 33 0.68 1.15 -22.58
CA GLU A 33 1.20 2.43 -23.09
C GLU A 33 2.41 2.98 -22.34
N LEU A 34 2.64 2.52 -21.11
CA LEU A 34 3.70 3.04 -20.24
C LEU A 34 4.97 2.19 -20.31
N ALA A 35 6.13 2.85 -20.20
CA ALA A 35 7.39 2.14 -20.01
C ALA A 35 7.40 1.37 -18.67
N PRO A 36 8.09 0.20 -18.58
CA PRO A 36 8.12 -0.59 -17.35
C PRO A 36 8.62 0.17 -16.11
N SER A 37 9.56 1.10 -16.29
CA SER A 37 10.08 1.96 -15.20
C SER A 37 9.00 2.88 -14.63
N VAL A 38 8.17 3.47 -15.49
CA VAL A 38 7.07 4.36 -15.11
C VAL A 38 5.95 3.57 -14.44
N ALA A 39 5.58 2.42 -15.01
CA ALA A 39 4.61 1.52 -14.40
C ALA A 39 5.07 1.08 -13.00
N HIS A 40 6.35 0.74 -12.83
CA HIS A 40 6.92 0.39 -11.54
C HIS A 40 6.95 1.57 -10.55
N ALA A 41 7.15 2.80 -11.03
CA ALA A 41 7.05 4.01 -10.21
C ALA A 41 5.64 4.21 -9.65
N LEU A 42 4.61 4.08 -10.48
CA LEU A 42 3.21 4.24 -10.09
C LEU A 42 2.78 3.14 -9.10
N PHE A 43 3.12 1.89 -9.39
CA PHE A 43 2.67 0.72 -8.64
C PHE A 43 3.49 0.47 -7.37
N GLY A 44 4.82 0.53 -7.47
CA GLY A 44 5.76 0.10 -6.43
C GLY A 44 6.59 1.21 -5.80
N GLY A 45 6.53 2.44 -6.31
CA GLY A 45 7.41 3.53 -5.87
C GLY A 45 8.70 3.67 -6.65
N GLY A 46 8.95 2.79 -7.62
CA GLY A 46 10.05 2.90 -8.57
C GLY A 46 11.39 2.48 -7.97
N VAL A 47 12.39 2.40 -8.84
CA VAL A 47 13.78 2.15 -8.46
C VAL A 47 14.61 3.33 -8.93
N LEU A 48 15.51 3.80 -8.08
CA LEU A 48 16.44 4.85 -8.46
C LEU A 48 17.42 4.30 -9.52
N SER A 49 17.21 4.68 -10.77
CA SER A 49 18.09 4.38 -11.88
C SER A 49 18.96 5.60 -12.22
N ARG A 50 20.20 5.38 -12.63
CA ARG A 50 21.02 6.47 -13.19
C ARG A 50 20.45 6.84 -14.56
N ARG A 51 19.95 8.07 -14.69
CA ARG A 51 19.56 8.65 -15.98
C ARG A 51 20.64 9.62 -16.45
N THR A 52 21.04 9.49 -17.71
CA THR A 52 21.87 10.46 -18.44
C THR A 52 20.93 11.38 -19.22
N GLY A 53 20.41 12.43 -18.59
CA GLY A 53 19.47 13.36 -19.23
C GLY A 53 19.18 14.57 -18.35
N GLU A 54 18.63 15.62 -18.96
CA GLU A 54 18.28 16.83 -18.22
C GLU A 54 17.16 16.54 -17.21
N PRO A 55 17.30 17.03 -15.97
CA PRO A 55 16.25 17.03 -14.97
C PRO A 55 14.88 17.50 -15.47
N LEU A 56 13.81 16.92 -14.91
CA LEU A 56 12.50 17.57 -14.99
C LEU A 56 12.57 18.94 -14.29
N SER A 57 12.12 19.98 -14.98
CA SER A 57 11.99 21.32 -14.41
C SER A 57 10.93 21.34 -13.29
N GLY A 58 11.01 22.31 -12.39
CA GLY A 58 10.03 22.48 -11.32
C GLY A 58 8.60 22.67 -11.84
N GLU A 59 8.46 23.39 -12.96
CA GLU A 59 7.18 23.56 -13.66
C GLU A 59 6.62 22.23 -14.17
N ARG A 60 7.44 21.40 -14.82
CA ARG A 60 6.98 20.08 -15.30
C ARG A 60 6.63 19.14 -14.15
N LEU A 61 7.36 19.20 -13.03
CA LEU A 61 7.01 18.47 -11.82
C LEU A 61 5.68 18.95 -11.23
N HIS A 62 5.41 20.26 -11.25
CA HIS A 62 4.13 20.81 -10.80
C HIS A 62 2.97 20.33 -11.68
N VAL A 63 3.11 20.42 -13.00
CA VAL A 63 2.12 19.90 -13.96
C VAL A 63 1.89 18.40 -13.76
N LEU A 64 2.96 17.62 -13.56
CA LEU A 64 2.86 16.19 -13.28
C LEU A 64 2.06 15.89 -12.01
N ARG A 65 2.26 16.65 -10.93
CA ARG A 65 1.49 16.49 -9.68
C ARG A 65 0.01 16.78 -9.86
N THR A 66 -0.32 17.76 -10.70
CA THR A 66 -1.70 18.15 -10.98
C THR A 66 -2.44 17.11 -11.81
N LEU A 67 -1.78 16.57 -12.84
CA LEU A 67 -2.37 15.60 -13.78
C LEU A 67 -2.23 14.14 -13.33
N VAL A 68 -1.36 13.85 -12.36
CA VAL A 68 -1.09 12.50 -11.87
C VAL A 68 -1.10 12.52 -10.33
N PRO A 69 -2.30 12.59 -9.70
CA PRO A 69 -2.43 12.71 -8.23
C PRO A 69 -1.77 11.54 -7.50
N GLN A 70 -1.69 10.35 -8.12
CA GLN A 70 -0.95 9.20 -7.62
C GLN A 70 0.53 9.54 -7.29
N LEU A 71 1.21 10.27 -8.17
CA LEU A 71 2.59 10.70 -7.93
C LEU A 71 2.66 11.86 -6.93
N GLY A 72 1.69 12.78 -6.94
CA GLY A 72 1.60 13.85 -5.96
C GLY A 72 1.46 13.31 -4.52
N VAL A 73 0.53 12.38 -4.30
CA VAL A 73 0.23 11.78 -3.00
C VAL A 73 1.35 10.87 -2.52
N PHE A 74 1.79 9.92 -3.35
CA PHE A 74 2.75 8.89 -2.91
C PHE A 74 4.21 9.21 -3.21
N GLY A 75 4.49 10.15 -4.12
CA GLY A 75 5.83 10.35 -4.64
C GLY A 75 6.35 9.12 -5.37
N GLY A 76 7.65 9.05 -5.59
CA GLY A 76 8.31 7.88 -6.16
C GLY A 76 9.65 8.22 -6.80
N SER A 77 10.38 7.17 -7.14
CA SER A 77 11.61 7.26 -7.93
C SER A 77 11.24 7.19 -9.41
N ILE A 78 11.35 8.31 -10.11
CA ILE A 78 11.02 8.42 -11.53
C ILE A 78 12.02 9.32 -12.25
N ALA A 79 12.34 9.01 -13.50
CA ALA A 79 13.30 9.76 -14.32
C ALA A 79 14.66 10.02 -13.62
N GLY A 80 15.13 9.08 -12.80
CA GLY A 80 16.40 9.18 -12.07
C GLY A 80 16.39 10.12 -10.86
N ARG A 81 15.21 10.49 -10.36
CA ARG A 81 15.03 11.33 -9.18
C ARG A 81 13.99 10.77 -8.23
N VAL A 82 14.16 11.09 -6.96
CA VAL A 82 13.11 10.88 -5.95
C VAL A 82 12.22 12.11 -5.95
N MET A 83 10.93 11.89 -6.12
CA MET A 83 9.89 12.88 -5.94
C MET A 83 9.17 12.61 -4.61
N ASP A 84 9.08 13.62 -3.77
CA ASP A 84 8.42 13.49 -2.47
C ASP A 84 6.90 13.50 -2.62
N GLY A 85 6.27 12.53 -1.96
CA GLY A 85 4.83 12.49 -1.78
C GLY A 85 4.38 13.37 -0.62
N ILE A 86 3.11 13.77 -0.65
CA ILE A 86 2.49 14.55 0.43
C ILE A 86 1.80 13.70 1.51
N LEU A 87 1.69 12.39 1.29
CA LEU A 87 1.15 11.46 2.27
C LEU A 87 2.25 11.00 3.23
N ASP A 88 2.04 11.17 4.54
CA ASP A 88 2.78 10.48 5.58
C ASP A 88 1.93 9.33 6.12
N VAL A 89 2.54 8.16 6.31
CA VAL A 89 1.87 6.96 6.81
C VAL A 89 2.56 6.51 8.09
N GLY A 90 1.84 6.61 9.20
CA GLY A 90 2.28 6.14 10.51
C GLY A 90 2.41 4.63 10.57
N LYS A 91 3.14 4.14 11.57
CA LYS A 91 3.17 2.72 11.93
C LYS A 91 1.80 2.32 12.48
N LEU A 92 1.43 1.05 12.33
CA LEU A 92 0.32 0.48 13.11
C LEU A 92 0.91 0.04 14.44
N ILE A 93 0.60 0.80 15.48
CA ILE A 93 1.09 0.56 16.84
C ILE A 93 0.00 -0.22 17.59
N PRO A 94 0.30 -1.42 18.12
CA PRO A 94 -0.70 -2.17 18.88
C PRO A 94 -1.11 -1.38 20.11
N VAL A 95 -2.40 -1.42 20.46
CA VAL A 95 -2.91 -0.88 21.73
C VAL A 95 -2.74 -1.96 22.80
N CYS A 96 -1.71 -1.81 23.63
CA CYS A 96 -1.33 -2.77 24.68
C CYS A 96 -0.93 -2.04 25.97
N LEU A 97 -0.62 -2.79 27.03
CA LEU A 97 -0.22 -2.22 28.32
C LEU A 97 0.90 -1.18 28.18
N GLU A 98 1.87 -1.45 27.30
CA GLU A 98 3.08 -0.66 27.10
C GLU A 98 2.89 0.59 26.24
N THR A 99 1.83 0.67 25.42
CA THR A 99 1.62 1.77 24.46
C THR A 99 0.40 2.61 24.74
N HIS A 100 -0.59 2.11 25.47
CA HIS A 100 -1.90 2.74 25.50
C HIS A 100 -1.89 4.16 26.07
N GLU A 101 -1.03 4.48 27.04
CA GLU A 101 -0.94 5.81 27.65
C GLU A 101 -0.37 6.86 26.70
N ASP A 102 0.46 6.44 25.75
CA ASP A 102 1.12 7.33 24.77
C ASP A 102 0.29 7.52 23.50
N LEU A 103 -0.76 6.73 23.30
CA LEU A 103 -1.59 6.76 22.10
C LEU A 103 -2.79 7.70 22.30
N ASP A 104 -2.96 8.64 21.37
CA ASP A 104 -4.18 9.44 21.27
C ASP A 104 -5.31 8.59 20.67
N LEU A 105 -6.11 7.98 21.55
CA LEU A 105 -7.20 7.07 21.19
C LEU A 105 -8.56 7.76 21.34
N PRO A 106 -9.51 7.53 20.42
CA PRO A 106 -10.88 8.02 20.58
C PRO A 106 -11.55 7.50 21.85
N ASP A 107 -12.38 8.34 22.46
CA ASP A 107 -13.17 7.99 23.65
C ASP A 107 -14.01 6.73 23.42
N GLY A 108 -13.98 5.80 24.39
CA GLY A 108 -14.76 4.57 24.37
C GLY A 108 -14.22 3.44 23.48
N LEU A 109 -13.07 3.64 22.80
CA LEU A 109 -12.41 2.58 22.03
C LEU A 109 -11.65 1.57 22.92
N HIS A 110 -11.35 1.94 24.17
CA HIS A 110 -10.68 1.07 25.14
C HIS A 110 -11.70 0.42 26.09
N LYS A 111 -11.74 -0.92 26.09
CA LYS A 111 -12.37 -1.69 27.18
C LYS A 111 -11.32 -2.63 27.78
N PRO A 112 -10.78 -2.33 28.97
CA PRO A 112 -9.86 -3.24 29.65
C PRO A 112 -10.50 -4.62 29.88
N PRO A 113 -9.69 -5.68 30.00
CA PRO A 113 -8.24 -5.64 30.22
C PRO A 113 -7.41 -5.56 28.92
N LEU A 114 -6.34 -4.75 28.96
CA LEU A 114 -5.30 -4.72 27.93
C LEU A 114 -4.33 -5.89 28.14
N LEU A 115 -3.83 -6.46 27.04
CA LEU A 115 -2.78 -7.47 27.05
C LEU A 115 -1.40 -6.81 26.95
N SER A 116 -0.35 -7.51 27.41
CA SER A 116 1.03 -7.10 27.15
C SER A 116 1.36 -7.25 25.66
N ALA A 117 2.38 -6.54 25.19
CA ALA A 117 2.83 -6.65 23.80
C ALA A 117 3.22 -8.09 23.42
N ASP A 118 3.80 -8.84 24.36
CA ASP A 118 4.18 -10.24 24.19
C ASP A 118 2.95 -11.16 24.04
N ASP A 119 1.90 -10.91 24.82
CA ASP A 119 0.65 -11.69 24.78
C ASP A 119 -0.17 -11.44 23.50
N LEU A 120 0.12 -10.38 22.75
CA LEU A 120 -0.52 -10.09 21.46
C LEU A 120 0.06 -10.89 20.30
N ILE A 121 1.19 -11.58 20.50
CA ILE A 121 1.86 -12.36 19.46
C ILE A 121 1.53 -13.85 19.61
N GLN A 122 1.25 -14.47 18.47
CA GLN A 122 1.04 -15.91 18.36
C GLN A 122 1.95 -16.49 17.28
N VAL A 123 2.26 -17.77 17.42
CA VAL A 123 3.01 -18.53 16.42
C VAL A 123 2.03 -19.37 15.60
N GLU A 124 1.93 -19.07 14.31
CA GLU A 124 1.16 -19.88 13.37
C GLU A 124 2.06 -20.91 12.67
N ALA A 125 1.62 -22.16 12.61
CA ALA A 125 2.34 -23.25 11.95
C ALA A 125 1.70 -23.59 10.59
N TYR A 126 2.55 -23.76 9.58
CA TYR A 126 2.17 -24.09 8.21
C TYR A 126 2.83 -25.40 7.78
N SER A 127 2.15 -26.11 6.88
CA SER A 127 2.70 -27.27 6.19
C SER A 127 2.55 -27.07 4.69
N ARG A 128 3.66 -27.17 3.94
CA ARG A 128 3.62 -27.28 2.49
C ARG A 128 3.54 -28.75 2.13
N ASN A 129 2.45 -29.13 1.47
CA ASN A 129 2.29 -30.46 0.92
C ASN A 129 2.89 -30.50 -0.49
N ASP A 130 3.56 -31.60 -0.80
CA ASP A 130 4.08 -31.88 -2.13
C ASP A 130 3.22 -32.97 -2.77
N GLU A 131 2.38 -32.57 -3.72
CA GLU A 131 1.48 -33.48 -4.44
C GLU A 131 2.09 -34.01 -5.75
N SER A 132 3.36 -33.69 -6.04
CA SER A 132 4.04 -34.14 -7.26
C SER A 132 4.19 -35.67 -7.34
N ALA A 133 4.14 -36.36 -6.21
CA ALA A 133 4.12 -37.82 -6.13
C ALA A 133 2.70 -38.43 -6.14
N GLY A 134 1.64 -37.61 -6.23
CA GLY A 134 0.25 -38.04 -6.17
C GLY A 134 -0.29 -38.57 -7.51
N PRO A 135 -1.31 -39.44 -7.49
CA PRO A 135 -1.88 -40.05 -8.70
C PRO A 135 -2.42 -39.00 -9.68
N THR A 136 -3.05 -37.94 -9.16
CA THR A 136 -3.56 -36.81 -9.98
C THR A 136 -2.45 -36.12 -10.78
N TYR A 137 -1.30 -35.85 -10.15
CA TYR A 137 -0.18 -35.18 -10.81
C TYR A 137 0.46 -36.06 -11.89
N ALA A 138 0.56 -37.37 -11.65
CA ALA A 138 1.05 -38.34 -12.62
C ALA A 138 0.16 -38.44 -13.87
N HIS A 139 -1.15 -38.22 -13.75
CA HIS A 139 -2.05 -38.18 -14.91
C HIS A 139 -1.98 -36.87 -15.70
N LEU A 140 -1.61 -35.76 -15.05
CA LEU A 140 -1.52 -34.43 -15.68
C LEU A 140 -0.18 -34.20 -16.39
N THR A 141 0.85 -34.95 -16.02
CA THR A 141 2.20 -34.78 -16.54
C THR A 141 2.66 -36.01 -17.32
N ARG A 142 3.27 -35.83 -18.49
CA ARG A 142 3.98 -36.89 -19.24
C ARG A 142 5.45 -36.93 -18.80
N ALA A 143 5.71 -36.96 -17.50
CA ALA A 143 7.06 -36.72 -16.97
C ALA A 143 8.02 -37.88 -17.30
N THR A 144 9.08 -37.60 -18.07
CA THR A 144 10.25 -38.47 -18.32
C THR A 144 11.50 -38.02 -17.55
N ALA A 145 11.41 -36.96 -16.75
CA ALA A 145 12.51 -36.44 -15.93
C ALA A 145 12.50 -37.10 -14.53
N PRO A 146 13.69 -37.32 -13.91
CA PRO A 146 13.77 -37.86 -12.56
C PRO A 146 13.03 -36.95 -11.57
N ALA A 147 12.26 -37.57 -10.67
CA ALA A 147 11.50 -36.83 -9.65
C ALA A 147 12.44 -35.97 -8.80
N GLU A 148 12.19 -34.65 -8.77
CA GLU A 148 12.88 -33.75 -7.85
C GLU A 148 12.62 -34.17 -6.39
N ALA A 149 13.56 -33.84 -5.50
CA ALA A 149 13.43 -34.13 -4.08
C ALA A 149 12.16 -33.47 -3.51
N SER A 150 11.41 -34.24 -2.70
CA SER A 150 10.18 -33.78 -2.05
C SER A 150 10.38 -32.42 -1.37
N THR A 151 9.53 -31.47 -1.71
CA THR A 151 9.52 -30.11 -1.16
C THR A 151 8.63 -29.97 0.08
N LEU A 152 8.22 -31.09 0.68
CA LEU A 152 7.41 -31.12 1.90
C LEU A 152 8.14 -30.42 3.05
N MET A 153 7.55 -29.36 3.61
CA MET A 153 8.19 -28.59 4.67
C MET A 153 7.17 -28.07 5.68
N ARG A 154 7.54 -28.13 6.96
CA ARG A 154 6.86 -27.38 8.03
C ARG A 154 7.63 -26.12 8.33
N TYR A 155 6.92 -25.01 8.50
CA TYR A 155 7.47 -23.73 8.89
C TYR A 155 6.48 -22.99 9.77
N SER A 156 6.94 -22.04 10.57
CA SER A 156 6.07 -21.19 11.39
C SER A 156 6.33 -19.71 11.09
N ALA A 157 5.39 -18.85 11.49
CA ALA A 157 5.55 -17.41 11.49
C ALA A 157 4.89 -16.82 12.73
N GLU A 158 5.51 -15.79 13.29
CA GLU A 158 4.88 -14.94 14.30
C GLU A 158 3.88 -14.00 13.63
N SER A 159 2.74 -13.81 14.30
CA SER A 159 1.69 -12.90 13.86
C SER A 159 1.01 -12.27 15.08
N PHE A 160 0.33 -11.16 14.86
CA PHE A 160 -0.59 -10.64 15.87
C PHE A 160 -1.83 -11.53 15.95
N MET A 161 -2.31 -11.75 17.18
CA MET A 161 -3.59 -12.42 17.41
C MET A 161 -4.74 -11.67 16.74
N VAL A 162 -5.79 -12.42 16.38
CA VAL A 162 -7.03 -11.82 15.90
C VAL A 162 -7.66 -10.95 17.00
N GLY A 163 -8.17 -9.78 16.62
CA GLY A 163 -8.77 -8.83 17.56
C GLY A 163 -7.78 -7.82 18.16
N THR A 164 -6.48 -7.94 17.88
CA THR A 164 -5.52 -6.89 18.23
C THR A 164 -5.94 -5.57 17.62
N THR A 165 -6.10 -4.56 18.47
CA THR A 165 -6.44 -3.19 18.06
C THR A 165 -5.15 -2.43 17.79
N PHE A 166 -5.12 -1.66 16.71
CA PHE A 166 -3.98 -0.83 16.34
C PHE A 166 -4.40 0.64 16.24
N SER A 167 -3.53 1.52 16.73
CA SER A 167 -3.56 2.94 16.37
C SER A 167 -2.70 3.18 15.14
N MET A 168 -3.21 3.98 14.20
CA MET A 168 -2.49 4.37 12.99
C MET A 168 -2.84 5.80 12.59
N MET A 169 -1.98 6.41 11.80
CA MET A 169 -2.18 7.77 11.32
C MET A 169 -1.90 7.84 9.80
N LEU A 170 -2.78 8.55 9.10
CA LEU A 170 -2.60 8.97 7.71
C LEU A 170 -2.67 10.49 7.66
N ASN A 171 -1.59 11.15 7.26
CA ASN A 171 -1.51 12.61 7.19
C ASN A 171 -1.24 13.06 5.77
N LEU A 172 -2.14 13.87 5.22
CA LEU A 172 -2.01 14.43 3.87
C LEU A 172 -1.67 15.92 3.96
N ARG A 173 -0.47 16.30 3.51
CA ARG A 173 0.07 17.67 3.69
C ARG A 173 -0.07 18.53 2.44
N GLY A 174 -0.63 19.74 2.57
CA GLY A 174 -0.60 20.74 1.49
C GLY A 174 -1.20 20.25 0.16
N ALA A 175 -2.24 19.41 0.23
CA ALA A 175 -2.85 18.81 -0.95
C ALA A 175 -3.60 19.83 -1.80
N THR A 176 -3.49 19.69 -3.11
CA THR A 176 -4.43 20.31 -4.06
C THR A 176 -5.84 19.72 -3.90
N PRO A 177 -6.89 20.39 -4.40
CA PRO A 177 -8.24 19.81 -4.42
C PRO A 177 -8.31 18.44 -5.10
N CYS A 178 -7.55 18.25 -6.19
CA CYS A 178 -7.46 16.98 -6.91
C CYS A 178 -6.81 15.88 -6.05
N GLU A 179 -5.63 16.12 -5.47
CA GLU A 179 -4.94 15.15 -4.60
C GLU A 179 -5.78 14.79 -3.37
N SER A 180 -6.46 15.77 -2.76
CA SER A 180 -7.32 15.56 -1.59
C SER A 180 -8.55 14.71 -1.93
N ALA A 181 -9.23 14.99 -3.04
CA ALA A 181 -10.37 14.21 -3.49
C ALA A 181 -9.97 12.77 -3.88
N PHE A 182 -8.88 12.62 -4.62
CA PHE A 182 -8.31 11.32 -4.97
C PHE A 182 -7.97 10.50 -3.72
N PHE A 183 -7.26 11.10 -2.75
CA PHE A 183 -6.87 10.41 -1.52
C PHE A 183 -8.07 10.01 -0.66
N ARG A 184 -9.11 10.86 -0.59
CA ARG A 184 -10.33 10.53 0.15
C ARG A 184 -11.05 9.31 -0.43
N GLU A 185 -11.28 9.30 -1.74
CA GLU A 185 -11.90 8.14 -2.39
C GLU A 185 -11.03 6.89 -2.26
N LEU A 186 -9.70 7.04 -2.34
CA LEU A 186 -8.76 5.94 -2.11
C LEU A 186 -8.91 5.34 -0.72
N VAL A 187 -9.04 6.17 0.32
CA VAL A 187 -9.26 5.69 1.69
C VAL A 187 -10.61 4.97 1.78
N ASP A 188 -11.66 5.50 1.17
CA ASP A 188 -12.99 4.86 1.15
C ASP A 188 -12.96 3.48 0.48
N VAL A 189 -12.29 3.37 -0.67
CA VAL A 189 -12.06 2.10 -1.38
C VAL A 189 -11.25 1.12 -0.53
N TYR A 190 -10.18 1.60 0.11
CA TYR A 190 -9.33 0.74 0.95
C TYR A 190 -10.06 0.23 2.19
N VAL A 191 -10.88 1.05 2.85
CA VAL A 191 -11.65 0.66 4.05
C VAL A 191 -12.61 -0.51 3.75
N ALA A 192 -13.12 -0.62 2.52
CA ALA A 192 -14.07 -1.66 2.14
C ALA A 192 -13.49 -3.10 2.14
N ASP A 193 -12.20 -3.30 1.83
CA ASP A 193 -11.48 -4.58 1.97
C ASP A 193 -10.07 -4.35 2.54
N ALA A 194 -10.02 -3.71 3.71
CA ALA A 194 -8.76 -3.30 4.31
C ALA A 194 -7.85 -4.48 4.65
N ARG A 195 -6.63 -4.44 4.09
CA ARG A 195 -5.60 -5.45 4.34
C ARG A 195 -4.20 -4.85 4.44
N VAL A 196 -3.34 -5.47 5.24
CA VAL A 196 -1.94 -5.08 5.39
C VAL A 196 -1.03 -6.31 5.50
N GLY A 197 0.21 -6.20 5.05
CA GLY A 197 1.19 -7.28 5.13
C GLY A 197 1.08 -8.30 3.99
N GLY A 198 1.69 -9.46 4.20
CA GLY A 198 1.79 -10.55 3.22
C GLY A 198 0.76 -11.65 3.43
N ARG A 199 0.91 -12.76 2.68
CA ARG A 199 0.15 -14.01 2.86
C ARG A 199 -1.39 -13.85 2.83
N ARG A 200 -1.91 -12.89 2.07
CA ARG A 200 -3.36 -12.68 1.86
C ARG A 200 -4.08 -13.97 1.44
N GLY A 201 -3.48 -14.76 0.56
CA GLY A 201 -4.04 -16.05 0.09
C GLY A 201 -4.14 -17.14 1.17
N GLN A 202 -3.49 -16.94 2.33
CA GLN A 202 -3.56 -17.83 3.49
C GLN A 202 -4.42 -17.23 4.62
N GLY A 203 -5.12 -16.11 4.37
CA GLY A 203 -6.05 -15.50 5.31
C GLY A 203 -5.48 -14.34 6.14
N HIS A 204 -4.21 -13.97 5.96
CA HIS A 204 -3.57 -12.93 6.77
C HIS A 204 -3.98 -11.51 6.42
N GLY A 205 -3.76 -10.63 7.40
CA GLY A 205 -3.65 -9.19 7.19
C GLY A 205 -4.96 -8.45 7.08
N ARG A 206 -6.11 -9.11 7.26
CA ARG A 206 -7.43 -8.46 7.23
C ARG A 206 -7.58 -7.52 8.42
N LEU A 207 -8.03 -6.30 8.14
CA LEU A 207 -8.30 -5.28 9.14
C LEU A 207 -9.78 -4.88 9.10
N SER A 208 -10.29 -4.46 10.26
CA SER A 208 -11.50 -3.63 10.33
C SER A 208 -11.02 -2.21 10.65
N LEU A 209 -11.33 -1.24 9.80
CA LEU A 209 -10.84 0.13 9.94
C LEU A 209 -11.97 1.08 10.30
N HIS A 210 -11.70 1.91 11.30
CA HIS A 210 -12.49 3.09 11.62
C HIS A 210 -11.59 4.32 11.46
N ILE A 211 -11.88 5.17 10.47
CA ILE A 211 -11.08 6.35 10.15
C ILE A 211 -11.96 7.58 10.38
N ALA A 212 -11.56 8.43 11.31
CA ALA A 212 -12.18 9.73 11.55
C ALA A 212 -11.31 10.82 10.87
N PRO A 213 -11.81 11.49 9.82
CA PRO A 213 -11.04 12.55 9.17
C PRO A 213 -11.04 13.82 10.01
N THR A 214 -9.85 14.36 10.26
CA THR A 214 -9.65 15.65 10.94
C THR A 214 -8.96 16.63 10.00
N VAL A 215 -9.52 17.82 9.85
CA VAL A 215 -8.91 18.91 9.06
C VAL A 215 -8.09 19.77 10.00
N THR A 216 -6.76 19.72 9.85
CA THR A 216 -5.83 20.51 10.67
C THR A 216 -5.47 21.86 10.03
N ALA A 217 -5.66 22.01 8.71
CA ALA A 217 -5.44 23.24 7.97
C ALA A 217 -6.26 23.31 6.69
N GLY A 218 -6.65 24.53 6.28
CA GLY A 218 -7.38 24.78 5.04
C GLY A 218 -8.85 24.36 5.07
N THR A 219 -9.48 24.29 3.91
CA THR A 219 -10.87 23.83 3.75
C THR A 219 -10.93 22.83 2.59
N PRO A 220 -11.22 21.54 2.87
CA PRO A 220 -11.37 20.55 1.82
C PRO A 220 -12.49 20.97 0.87
N THR A 221 -12.14 21.17 -0.39
CA THR A 221 -13.09 21.52 -1.45
C THR A 221 -13.50 20.25 -2.18
N ARG A 222 -14.77 20.12 -2.54
CA ARG A 222 -15.22 19.02 -3.40
C ARG A 222 -14.57 19.17 -4.77
N PHE A 223 -14.01 18.09 -5.29
CA PHE A 223 -13.37 18.07 -6.60
C PHE A 223 -13.63 16.72 -7.27
N ASP A 224 -14.03 16.73 -8.54
CA ASP A 224 -14.19 15.51 -9.33
C ASP A 224 -12.88 15.17 -10.03
N TRP A 225 -12.02 14.41 -9.34
CA TRP A 225 -10.73 14.03 -9.88
C TRP A 225 -10.88 13.06 -11.07
N ARG A 226 -11.92 12.22 -11.10
CA ARG A 226 -12.14 11.27 -12.21
C ARG A 226 -12.57 11.98 -13.48
N GLY A 227 -13.50 12.92 -13.38
CA GLY A 227 -13.90 13.79 -14.49
C GLY A 227 -12.72 14.61 -15.01
N PHE A 228 -11.98 15.24 -14.11
CA PHE A 228 -10.78 16.01 -14.46
C PHE A 228 -9.74 15.17 -15.21
N LEU A 229 -9.41 13.96 -14.72
CA LEU A 229 -8.46 13.07 -15.39
C LEU A 229 -8.98 12.52 -16.71
N THR A 230 -10.30 12.34 -16.84
CA THR A 230 -10.93 11.90 -18.09
C THR A 230 -10.77 12.98 -19.17
N GLU A 231 -11.00 14.24 -18.82
CA GLU A 231 -10.83 15.40 -19.71
C GLU A 231 -9.37 15.61 -20.13
N HIS A 232 -8.41 15.33 -19.23
CA HIS A 232 -6.97 15.54 -19.45
C HIS A 232 -6.21 14.24 -19.71
N ARG A 233 -6.91 13.19 -20.13
CA ARG A 233 -6.36 11.83 -20.23
C ARG A 233 -5.13 11.77 -21.11
N ASP A 234 -5.21 12.33 -22.32
CA ASP A 234 -4.10 12.25 -23.28
C ASP A 234 -2.90 13.07 -22.83
N GLU A 235 -3.13 14.21 -22.19
CA GLU A 235 -2.06 15.02 -21.60
C GLU A 235 -1.34 14.25 -20.48
N ALA A 236 -2.10 13.66 -19.56
CA ALA A 236 -1.57 12.88 -18.45
C ALA A 236 -0.75 11.66 -18.94
N VAL A 237 -1.29 10.90 -19.90
CA VAL A 237 -0.62 9.70 -20.45
C VAL A 237 0.62 10.10 -21.25
N ASN A 238 0.56 11.17 -22.06
CA ASN A 238 1.73 11.64 -22.79
C ASN A 238 2.83 12.14 -21.85
N LEU A 239 2.46 12.80 -20.75
CA LEU A 239 3.41 13.22 -19.74
C LEU A 239 4.07 12.02 -19.06
N LEU A 240 3.29 10.99 -18.69
CA LEU A 240 3.81 9.75 -18.12
C LEU A 240 4.80 9.04 -19.06
N LYS A 241 4.52 9.00 -20.37
CA LYS A 241 5.42 8.41 -21.37
C LYS A 241 6.78 9.12 -21.46
N GLN A 242 6.82 10.42 -21.21
CA GLN A 242 8.06 11.21 -21.25
C GLN A 242 8.99 10.96 -20.03
N LEU A 243 8.49 10.26 -19.02
CA LEU A 243 9.22 9.96 -17.78
C LEU A 243 10.12 8.71 -17.87
N ALA A 244 10.05 7.97 -18.99
CA ALA A 244 10.84 6.77 -19.25
C ALA A 244 12.35 7.02 -19.32
#